data_AF-A0A969XIH6-F1
#
_entry.id   AF-A0A969XIH6-F1
#
_cell.length_a   1.000
_cell.length_b   1.000
_cell.length_c   1.000
_cell.angle_alpha   90.00
_cell.angle_beta   90.00
_cell.angle_gamma   90.00
#
_symmetry.space_group_name_H-M   'P 1'
#
loop_
_entity.id
_entity.type
_entity.pdbx_description
1 polymer ?
#
loop_
_entity_poly.entity_id
_entity_poly.type
_entity_poly.pdbx_seq_one_letter_code
_entity_poly.pdbx_strand_id
1 'polypeptide(L)' 'MSLITRTEIETLIAPHEAPCITITMPTHRRGTDVLENPIRLKNLLDQAEERLV' A
#
# COMPACT_ATOMS: atom_id res chain seq x y z
N MET A 1 -10.78 -10.34 7.37
CA MET A 1 -10.26 -8.98 7.58
C MET A 1 -9.79 -8.91 9.02
N SER A 2 -8.50 -8.70 9.24
CA SER A 2 -7.99 -8.32 10.55
C SER A 2 -8.43 -6.88 10.86
N LEU A 3 -8.83 -6.63 12.10
CA LEU A 3 -9.13 -5.28 12.56
C LEU A 3 -7.79 -4.59 12.86
N ILE A 4 -7.64 -3.35 12.38
CA ILE A 4 -6.50 -2.51 12.73
C ILE A 4 -6.64 -2.12 14.21
N THR A 5 -5.58 -2.33 14.97
CA THR A 5 -5.48 -1.97 16.39
C THR A 5 -5.07 -0.52 16.56
N ARG A 6 -5.38 0.06 17.73
CA ARG A 6 -4.97 1.42 18.10
C ARG A 6 -3.43 1.59 18.05
N THR A 7 -2.70 0.58 18.51
CA THR A 7 -1.22 0.59 18.54
C THR A 7 -0.61 0.61 17.14
N GLU A 8 -1.21 -0.10 16.17
CA GLU A 8 -0.79 -0.03 14.77
C GLU A 8 -0.98 1.37 14.19
N ILE A 9 -2.08 2.05 14.52
CA ILE A 9 -2.32 3.44 14.11
C ILE A 9 -1.29 4.37 14.74
N GLU A 10 -1.02 4.23 16.05
CA GLU A 10 0.00 5.03 16.75
C GLU A 10 1.39 4.86 16.12
N THR A 11 1.74 3.65 15.72
CA THR A 11 3.01 3.36 15.02
C THR A 11 3.06 4.01 13.64
N LEU A 12 1.95 3.99 12.91
CA LEU A 12 1.86 4.57 11.56
C LEU A 12 2.01 6.10 11.57
N ILE A 13 1.42 6.79 12.55
CA ILE A 13 1.45 8.26 12.65
C ILE A 13 2.68 8.81 13.37
N ALA A 14 3.51 7.93 13.97
CA ALA A 14 4.75 8.34 14.60
C ALA A 14 5.70 9.01 13.58
N PRO A 15 6.63 9.86 14.01
CA PRO A 15 7.63 10.43 13.10
C PRO A 15 8.45 9.31 12.44
N HIS A 16 8.49 9.35 11.10
CA HIS A 16 9.32 8.46 10.27
C HIS A 16 10.38 9.27 9.53
N GLU A 17 11.53 8.66 9.28
CA GLU A 17 12.55 9.29 8.44
C GLU A 17 12.07 9.33 6.98
N ALA A 18 12.40 10.42 6.29
CA ALA A 18 12.06 10.58 4.87
C ALA A 18 12.91 9.63 4.00
N PRO A 19 12.37 9.15 2.86
CA PRO A 19 11.06 9.47 2.28
C PRO A 19 9.91 8.60 2.83
N CYS A 20 8.78 9.22 3.12
CA CYS A 20 7.54 8.52 3.47
C CYS A 20 6.61 8.46 2.25
N ILE A 21 6.21 7.25 1.84
CA ILE A 21 5.29 7.05 0.71
C ILE A 21 4.03 6.31 1.11
N THR A 22 2.94 6.60 0.40
CA THR A 22 1.65 5.90 0.54
C THR A 22 1.28 5.31 -0.82
N ILE A 23 1.10 3.99 -0.87
CA ILE A 23 0.62 3.28 -2.06
C ILE A 23 -0.82 2.85 -1.80
N THR A 24 -1.74 3.19 -2.70
CA THR A 24 -3.17 2.87 -2.59
C THR A 24 -3.62 1.96 -3.74
N MET A 25 -4.51 1.01 -3.45
CA MET A 25 -5.04 0.05 -4.43
C MET A 25 -6.55 -0.15 -4.21
N PRO A 26 -7.36 -0.30 -5.27
CA PRO A 26 -8.78 -0.60 -5.13
C PRO A 26 -9.04 -1.94 -4.43
N THR A 27 -10.07 -1.99 -3.58
CA THR A 27 -10.51 -3.21 -2.90
C THR A 27 -11.59 -3.90 -3.72
N HIS A 28 -11.19 -4.90 -4.50
CA HIS A 28 -12.13 -5.72 -5.27
C HIS A 28 -12.70 -6.85 -4.40
N ARG A 29 -14.02 -6.86 -4.21
CA ARG A 29 -14.68 -7.80 -3.29
C ARG A 29 -14.76 -9.23 -3.83
N ARG A 30 -14.95 -9.41 -5.15
CA ARG A 30 -14.93 -10.69 -5.91
C ARG A 30 -14.81 -10.40 -7.42
N GLY A 31 -14.22 -11.31 -8.19
CA GLY A 31 -14.15 -11.24 -9.66
C GLY A 31 -12.77 -11.59 -10.24
N THR A 32 -12.66 -11.64 -11.56
CA THR A 32 -11.39 -11.84 -12.29
C THR A 32 -10.38 -10.73 -12.03
N ASP A 33 -10.85 -9.53 -11.70
CA ASP A 33 -10.00 -8.36 -11.42
C ASP A 33 -9.11 -8.54 -10.18
N VAL A 34 -9.44 -9.48 -9.28
CA VAL A 34 -8.59 -9.84 -8.13
C VAL A 34 -7.29 -10.51 -8.59
N LEU A 35 -7.31 -11.21 -9.73
CA LEU A 35 -6.13 -11.85 -10.31
C LEU A 35 -5.09 -10.83 -10.80
N GLU A 36 -5.52 -9.61 -11.11
CA GLU A 36 -4.62 -8.53 -11.54
C GLU A 36 -3.96 -7.81 -10.37
N ASN A 37 -4.47 -7.95 -9.14
CA ASN A 37 -3.96 -7.23 -7.97
C ASN A 37 -2.43 -7.39 -7.77
N PRO A 38 -1.82 -8.59 -7.93
CA PRO A 38 -0.38 -8.75 -7.83
C PRO A 38 0.38 -7.94 -8.90
N ILE A 39 -0.13 -7.90 -10.13
CA ILE A 39 0.50 -7.16 -11.24
C ILE A 39 0.37 -5.66 -10.99
N ARG A 40 -0.81 -5.19 -10.57
CA ARG A 40 -1.04 -3.78 -10.23
C ARG A 40 -0.13 -3.33 -9.08
N LEU A 41 0.03 -4.16 -8.04
CA LEU A 41 0.93 -3.86 -6.93
C LEU A 41 2.38 -3.74 -7.41
N LYS A 42 2.85 -4.67 -8.25
CA LYS A 42 4.20 -4.57 -8.86
C LYS A 42 4.37 -3.25 -9.60
N ASN A 43 3.45 -2.91 -10.50
CA ASN A 43 3.54 -1.68 -11.28
C ASN A 43 3.50 -0.41 -10.41
N LEU A 44 2.79 -0.44 -9.28
CA LEU A 44 2.77 0.67 -8.33
C LEU A 44 4.09 0.81 -7.57
N LEU A 45 4.76 -0.29 -7.26
CA LEU A 45 6.09 -0.28 -6.65
C LEU A 45 7.14 0.23 -7.64
N ASP A 46 7.12 -0.26 -8.88
CA ASP A 46 8.02 0.19 -9.94
C ASP A 46 7.90 1.73 -10.13
N GLN A 47 6.68 2.26 -10.17
CA GLN A 47 6.43 3.71 -10.25
C GLN A 47 6.89 4.48 -9.00
N ALA A 48 6.82 3.88 -7.82
CA ALA A 48 7.27 4.52 -6.60
C ALA A 48 8.80 4.62 -6.58
N GLU A 49 9.49 3.56 -6.99
CA GLU A 49 10.94 3.53 -7.12
C GLU A 49 11.43 4.57 -8.13
N GLU A 50 10.82 4.64 -9.32
CA GLU A 50 11.15 5.63 -10.35
C GLU A 50 10.98 7.10 -9.90
N ARG A 51 10.12 7.38 -8.91
CA ARG A 51 9.87 8.75 -8.41
C ARG A 51 10.73 9.15 -7.23
N LEU A 52 11.37 8.18 -6.57
CA LEU A 52 12.17 8.40 -5.36
C LEU A 52 13.68 8.33 -5.62
N VAL A 53 14.08 7.81 -6.79
CA VAL A 53 15.46 7.79 -7.31
C VAL A 53 15.67 8.98 -8.24
#